data_AF-A0A955N476-F1
#
_entry.id   AF-A0A955N476-F1
#
_cell.length_a   1.000
_cell.length_b   1.000
_cell.length_c   1.000
_cell.angle_alpha   90.00
_cell.angle_beta   90.00
_cell.angle_gamma   90.00
#
_symmetry.space_group_name_H-M   'P 1'
#
loop_
_entity.id
_entity.type
_entity.pdbx_description
1 polymer ?
#
loop_
_entity_poly.entity_id
_entity_poly.type
_entity_poly.pdbx_seq_one_letter_code
_entity_poly.pdbx_strand_id
1 'polypeptide(L)'
;EGMPIRVVANYLHAVLQADRTFYTQHVVERMEDMLIVTATENWREERTLPLPAQFFKEASRGLQVAGKPFRYRLMGLWPLNPENAPHNDRERKALEQVVEYGEVTEQEIQIDDQSYYQAIFPDRAVSRACVNCHNAHKESPKRNFKLNDVMGGLEILIPLN
;
A
#
# COMPACT_ATOMS: atom_id res chain seq x y z
N GLU A 1 24.24 12.17 16.70
CA GLU A 1 23.19 11.14 16.76
C GLU A 1 22.46 11.07 15.43
N GLY A 2 22.09 9.86 15.01
CA GLY A 2 21.22 9.66 13.84
C GLY A 2 19.76 9.95 14.18
N MET A 3 18.93 10.12 13.16
CA MET A 3 17.48 10.26 13.32
C MET A 3 16.86 8.96 13.87
N PRO A 4 15.93 9.01 14.84
CA PRO A 4 15.25 7.80 15.32
C PRO A 4 14.55 7.05 14.18
N ILE A 5 14.65 5.71 14.15
CA ILE A 5 14.11 4.89 13.05
C ILE A 5 12.60 5.07 12.84
N ARG A 6 11.85 5.30 13.91
CA ARG A 6 10.43 5.66 13.87
C ARG A 6 10.16 6.94 13.08
N VAL A 7 11.01 7.96 13.24
CA VAL A 7 10.89 9.22 12.50
C VAL A 7 11.18 8.99 11.01
N VAL A 8 12.17 8.15 10.69
CA VAL A 8 12.47 7.74 9.31
C VAL A 8 11.26 7.03 8.69
N ALA A 9 10.65 6.07 9.40
CA ALA A 9 9.46 5.37 8.94
C ALA A 9 8.27 6.32 8.69
N ASN A 10 8.05 7.29 9.58
CA ASN A 10 7.01 8.31 9.39
C ASN A 10 7.25 9.19 8.16
N TYR A 11 8.50 9.58 7.87
CA TYR A 11 8.83 10.35 6.67
C TYR A 11 8.64 9.53 5.40
N LEU A 12 9.08 8.27 5.39
CA LEU A 12 8.85 7.37 4.26
C LEU A 12 7.35 7.18 4.03
N HIS A 13 6.57 6.91 5.07
CA HIS A 13 5.12 6.80 4.98
C HIS A 13 4.48 8.06 4.38
N ALA A 14 4.88 9.25 4.87
CA ALA A 14 4.33 10.51 4.39
C ALA A 14 4.59 10.73 2.89
N VAL A 15 5.82 10.47 2.42
CA VAL A 15 6.16 10.60 0.99
C VAL A 15 5.42 9.56 0.15
N LEU A 16 5.46 8.29 0.56
CA LEU A 16 4.80 7.19 -0.15
C LEU A 16 3.28 7.40 -0.28
N GLN A 17 2.64 7.86 0.80
CA GLN A 17 1.21 8.19 0.79
C GLN A 17 0.92 9.40 -0.10
N ALA A 18 1.73 10.46 -0.03
CA ALA A 18 1.56 11.65 -0.85
C ALA A 18 1.68 11.34 -2.35
N ASP A 19 2.70 10.58 -2.75
CA ASP A 19 2.93 10.22 -4.15
C ASP A 19 1.80 9.35 -4.71
N ARG A 20 1.37 8.32 -3.95
CA ARG A 20 0.23 7.48 -4.37
C ARG A 20 -1.07 8.28 -4.45
N THR A 21 -1.30 9.19 -3.50
CA THR A 21 -2.49 10.05 -3.51
C THR A 21 -2.49 10.96 -4.73
N PHE A 22 -1.36 11.62 -5.01
CA PHE A 22 -1.22 12.48 -6.17
C PHE A 22 -1.44 11.71 -7.47
N TYR A 23 -0.80 10.54 -7.64
CA TYR A 23 -1.01 9.69 -8.80
C TYR A 23 -2.48 9.32 -8.99
N THR A 24 -3.15 8.91 -7.91
CA THR A 24 -4.56 8.50 -7.96
C THR A 24 -5.47 9.65 -8.36
N GLN A 25 -5.35 10.80 -7.71
CA GLN A 25 -6.28 11.93 -7.91
C GLN A 25 -5.98 12.73 -9.17
N HIS A 26 -4.71 13.00 -9.44
CA HIS A 26 -4.32 13.94 -10.49
C HIS A 26 -3.89 13.27 -11.79
N VAL A 27 -3.66 11.97 -11.78
CA VAL A 27 -3.39 11.19 -13.00
C VAL A 27 -4.56 10.27 -13.31
N VAL A 28 -4.87 9.30 -12.44
CA VAL A 28 -5.91 8.29 -12.74
C VAL A 28 -7.29 8.92 -12.84
N GLU A 29 -7.81 9.52 -11.75
CA GLU A 29 -9.16 10.10 -11.73
C GLU A 29 -9.30 11.19 -12.81
N ARG A 30 -8.29 12.05 -12.97
CA ARG A 30 -8.30 13.08 -14.02
C ARG A 30 -8.41 12.49 -15.43
N MET A 31 -7.66 11.44 -15.76
CA MET A 31 -7.69 10.84 -17.11
C MET A 31 -9.00 10.11 -17.38
N GLU A 32 -9.57 9.49 -16.35
CA GLU A 32 -10.88 8.84 -16.40
C GLU A 32 -12.01 9.86 -16.60
N ASP A 33 -12.00 10.96 -15.83
CA ASP A 33 -12.99 12.03 -15.94
C ASP A 33 -12.95 12.72 -17.32
N MET A 34 -11.76 12.81 -17.92
CA MET A 34 -11.57 13.33 -19.28
C MET A 34 -11.90 12.30 -20.38
N LEU A 35 -12.27 11.07 -20.00
CA LEU A 35 -12.56 9.96 -20.92
C LEU A 35 -11.39 9.63 -21.87
N ILE A 36 -10.15 9.84 -21.42
CA ILE A 36 -8.94 9.61 -22.23
C ILE A 36 -8.48 8.16 -22.07
N VAL A 37 -8.28 7.71 -20.83
CA VAL A 37 -7.78 6.37 -20.49
C VAL A 37 -8.19 6.02 -19.07
N THR A 38 -8.44 4.74 -18.81
CA THR A 38 -8.77 4.21 -17.48
C THR A 38 -7.57 3.55 -16.81
N ALA A 39 -7.66 3.25 -15.52
CA ALA A 39 -6.72 2.34 -14.89
C ALA A 39 -7.27 0.91 -14.89
N THR A 40 -6.46 -0.08 -15.29
CA THR A 40 -6.89 -1.49 -15.37
C THR A 40 -5.86 -2.44 -14.81
N GLU A 41 -6.30 -3.66 -14.43
CA GLU A 41 -5.40 -4.69 -13.92
C GLU A 41 -4.37 -5.15 -14.97
N ASN A 42 -4.72 -5.14 -16.27
CA ASN A 42 -3.84 -5.56 -17.37
C ASN A 42 -3.24 -4.36 -18.13
N TRP A 43 -2.85 -3.33 -17.38
CA TRP A 43 -2.48 -2.04 -17.97
C TRP A 43 -1.35 -2.07 -19.00
N ARG A 44 -0.46 -3.06 -18.92
CA ARG A 44 0.65 -3.20 -19.88
C ARG A 44 0.14 -3.67 -21.23
N GLU A 45 -0.68 -4.71 -21.21
CA GLU A 45 -1.25 -5.35 -22.39
C GLU A 45 -2.30 -4.44 -23.05
N GLU A 46 -3.14 -3.82 -22.23
CA GLU A 46 -4.22 -2.93 -22.65
C GLU A 46 -3.75 -1.50 -22.95
N ARG A 47 -2.48 -1.18 -22.65
CA ARG A 47 -1.87 0.16 -22.80
C ARG A 47 -2.66 1.25 -22.05
N THR A 48 -3.11 0.91 -20.86
CA THR A 48 -3.85 1.80 -19.95
C THR A 48 -2.96 2.26 -18.80
N LEU A 49 -3.53 2.95 -17.81
CA LEU A 49 -2.80 3.34 -16.60
C LEU A 49 -2.72 2.17 -15.61
N PRO A 50 -1.62 2.00 -14.86
CA PRO A 50 -1.62 1.07 -13.73
C PRO A 50 -2.59 1.53 -12.64
N LEU A 51 -3.25 0.58 -11.98
CA LEU A 51 -4.01 0.86 -10.77
C LEU A 51 -3.09 1.46 -9.69
N PRO A 52 -3.62 2.28 -8.75
CA PRO A 52 -2.80 2.88 -7.69
C PRO A 52 -1.95 1.88 -6.90
N ALA A 53 -2.48 0.67 -6.64
CA ALA A 53 -1.73 -0.39 -5.97
C ALA A 53 -0.62 -0.99 -6.86
N GLN A 54 -0.83 -1.07 -8.17
CA GLN A 54 0.17 -1.56 -9.12
C GLN A 54 1.30 -0.54 -9.32
N PHE A 55 0.97 0.75 -9.44
CA PHE A 55 1.96 1.83 -9.41
C PHE A 55 2.86 1.71 -8.16
N PHE A 56 2.24 1.56 -6.99
CA PHE A 56 2.95 1.45 -5.72
C PHE A 56 3.85 0.20 -5.65
N LYS A 57 3.35 -0.96 -6.12
CA LYS A 57 4.11 -2.20 -6.20
C LYS A 57 5.31 -2.09 -7.14
N GLU A 58 5.14 -1.48 -8.31
CA GLU A 58 6.23 -1.29 -9.29
C GLU A 58 7.29 -0.31 -8.79
N ALA A 59 6.89 0.77 -8.12
CA ALA A 59 7.81 1.70 -7.47
C ALA A 59 8.64 1.01 -6.37
N SER A 60 8.00 0.16 -5.56
CA SER A 60 8.69 -0.67 -4.55
C SER A 60 9.70 -1.62 -5.20
N ARG A 61 9.28 -2.32 -6.26
CA ARG A 61 10.17 -3.21 -7.03
C ARG A 61 11.39 -2.46 -7.59
N GLY A 62 11.20 -1.24 -8.08
CA GLY A 62 12.28 -0.39 -8.58
C GLY A 62 13.37 -0.12 -7.55
N LEU A 63 12.99 0.12 -6.28
CA LEU A 63 13.96 0.28 -5.19
C LEU A 63 14.78 -0.97 -4.93
N GLN A 64 14.14 -2.15 -4.98
CA GLN A 64 14.83 -3.43 -4.81
C GLN A 64 15.85 -3.66 -5.92
N VAL A 65 15.48 -3.37 -7.18
CA VAL A 65 16.42 -3.45 -8.32
C VAL A 65 17.59 -2.48 -8.14
N ALA A 66 17.34 -1.29 -7.59
CA ALA A 66 18.38 -0.30 -7.30
C ALA A 66 19.22 -0.60 -6.04
N GLY A 67 19.01 -1.76 -5.40
CA GLY A 67 19.75 -2.18 -4.21
C GLY A 67 19.50 -1.31 -2.98
N LYS A 68 18.34 -0.66 -2.88
CA LYS A 68 17.99 0.13 -1.70
C LYS A 68 17.55 -0.77 -0.54
N PRO A 69 17.92 -0.41 0.70
CA PRO A 69 17.83 -1.34 1.83
C PRO A 69 16.41 -1.48 2.40
N PHE A 70 15.58 -0.43 2.32
CA PHE A 70 14.22 -0.47 2.85
C PHE A 70 13.25 -1.06 1.84
N ARG A 71 12.23 -1.75 2.35
CA ARG A 71 11.17 -2.38 1.55
C ARG A 71 9.83 -1.80 1.96
N TYR A 72 8.88 -1.77 1.04
CA TYR A 72 7.50 -1.44 1.38
C TYR A 72 6.50 -2.16 0.49
N ARG A 73 5.29 -2.37 1.00
CA ARG A 73 4.17 -2.93 0.22
C ARG A 73 2.84 -2.56 0.83
N LEU A 74 1.77 -2.77 0.07
CA LEU A 74 0.40 -2.74 0.57
C LEU A 74 -0.03 -4.16 0.96
N MET A 75 -0.80 -4.26 2.03
CA MET A 75 -1.44 -5.50 2.47
C MET A 75 -2.90 -5.24 2.84
N GLY A 76 -3.77 -6.24 2.69
CA GLY A 76 -5.19 -6.11 3.02
C GLY A 76 -5.76 -7.38 3.65
N LEU A 77 -6.73 -7.24 4.55
CA LEU A 77 -7.52 -8.35 5.09
C LEU A 77 -8.51 -8.91 4.06
N TRP A 78 -8.88 -8.08 3.07
CA TRP A 78 -9.80 -8.39 1.98
C TRP A 78 -9.17 -8.02 0.63
N PRO A 79 -8.04 -8.62 0.25
CA PRO A 79 -7.28 -8.17 -0.91
C PRO A 79 -7.98 -8.62 -2.20
N LEU A 80 -7.99 -7.74 -3.22
CA LEU A 80 -8.42 -8.11 -4.58
C LEU A 80 -7.41 -9.04 -5.26
N ASN A 81 -6.12 -8.72 -5.13
CA ASN A 81 -5.02 -9.60 -5.52
C ASN A 81 -4.54 -10.39 -4.30
N PRO A 82 -4.66 -11.74 -4.28
CA PRO A 82 -4.23 -12.58 -3.17
C PRO A 82 -2.77 -12.38 -2.70
N GLU A 83 -1.88 -11.91 -3.57
CA GLU A 83 -0.49 -11.59 -3.21
C GLU A 83 -0.37 -10.46 -2.17
N ASN A 84 -1.42 -9.65 -2.00
CA ASN A 84 -1.47 -8.59 -0.99
C ASN A 84 -2.06 -9.09 0.34
N ALA A 85 -2.25 -10.40 0.52
CA ALA A 85 -2.62 -10.96 1.81
C ALA A 85 -1.43 -10.92 2.79
N PRO A 86 -1.69 -10.89 4.12
CA PRO A 86 -0.66 -11.18 5.11
C PRO A 86 -0.04 -12.56 4.86
N HIS A 87 1.29 -12.67 4.97
CA HIS A 87 2.02 -13.91 4.72
C HIS A 87 1.90 -14.91 5.88
N ASN A 88 1.62 -14.43 7.09
CA ASN A 88 1.57 -15.23 8.31
C ASN A 88 0.62 -14.61 9.34
N ASP A 89 0.35 -15.36 10.42
CA ASP A 89 -0.56 -14.93 11.48
C ASP A 89 -0.08 -13.69 12.25
N ARG A 90 1.24 -13.46 12.33
CA ARG A 90 1.77 -12.27 13.00
C ARG A 90 1.46 -11.01 12.18
N GLU A 91 1.71 -11.05 10.87
CA GLU A 91 1.32 -9.95 9.96
C GLU A 91 -0.18 -9.74 9.96
N ARG A 92 -0.98 -10.82 9.96
CA ARG A 92 -2.44 -10.73 10.01
C ARG A 92 -2.92 -10.00 11.25
N LYS A 93 -2.43 -10.38 12.44
CA LYS A 93 -2.82 -9.76 13.71
C LYS A 93 -2.41 -8.28 13.77
N ALA A 94 -1.21 -7.94 13.31
CA ALA A 94 -0.78 -6.56 13.24
C ALA A 94 -1.68 -5.74 12.30
N LEU A 95 -2.01 -6.29 11.13
CA LEU A 95 -2.93 -5.64 10.20
C LEU A 95 -4.35 -5.49 10.76
N GLU A 96 -4.86 -6.48 11.49
CA GLU A 96 -6.14 -6.40 12.20
C GLU A 96 -6.17 -5.23 13.18
N GLN A 97 -5.11 -5.04 13.96
CA GLN A 97 -4.98 -3.88 14.87
C GLN A 97 -4.96 -2.55 14.10
N VAL A 98 -4.21 -2.47 13.00
CA VAL A 98 -4.17 -1.26 12.16
C VAL A 98 -5.57 -0.93 11.61
N VAL A 99 -6.31 -1.93 11.14
CA VAL A 99 -7.66 -1.74 10.59
C VAL A 99 -8.66 -1.38 11.70
N GLU A 100 -8.56 -1.98 12.88
CA GLU A 100 -9.46 -1.76 14.01
C GLU A 100 -9.26 -0.37 14.64
N TYR A 101 -8.01 0.00 14.95
CA TYR A 101 -7.70 1.23 15.69
C TYR A 101 -7.35 2.40 14.78
N GLY A 102 -6.97 2.15 13.52
CA GLY A 102 -6.55 3.19 12.60
C GLY A 102 -5.21 3.83 12.98
N GLU A 103 -4.38 3.12 13.75
CA GLU A 103 -3.08 3.54 14.25
C GLU A 103 -1.96 2.66 13.68
N VAL A 104 -0.72 3.17 13.70
CA VAL A 104 0.46 2.42 13.26
C VAL A 104 0.81 1.33 14.26
N THR A 105 1.13 0.13 13.78
CA THR A 105 1.77 -0.92 14.59
C THR A 105 3.26 -1.00 14.27
N GLU A 106 4.09 -1.16 15.29
CA GLU A 106 5.55 -1.13 15.18
C GLU A 106 6.15 -2.35 15.89
N GLN A 107 7.06 -3.08 15.24
CA GLN A 107 7.77 -4.22 15.85
C GLN A 107 9.10 -4.50 15.18
N GLU A 108 10.01 -5.17 15.89
CA GLU A 108 11.21 -5.75 15.30
C GLU A 108 10.93 -7.17 14.81
N ILE A 109 11.41 -7.50 13.62
CA ILE A 109 11.19 -8.78 12.98
C ILE A 109 12.48 -9.32 12.39
N GLN A 110 12.61 -10.64 12.30
CA GLN A 110 13.66 -11.28 11.52
C GLN A 110 13.08 -11.83 10.23
N ILE A 111 13.76 -11.53 9.12
CA ILE A 111 13.52 -12.15 7.81
C ILE A 111 14.87 -12.70 7.38
N ASP A 112 14.95 -14.02 7.29
CA ASP A 112 16.21 -14.75 7.20
C ASP A 112 17.14 -14.31 8.35
N ASP A 113 18.42 -14.01 8.06
CA ASP A 113 19.41 -13.58 9.06
C ASP A 113 19.46 -12.04 9.27
N GLN A 114 18.48 -11.29 8.72
CA GLN A 114 18.45 -9.83 8.82
C GLN A 114 17.29 -9.37 9.72
N SER A 115 17.61 -8.54 10.70
CA SER A 115 16.61 -7.87 11.54
C SER A 115 16.06 -6.62 10.86
N TYR A 116 14.77 -6.37 10.98
CA TYR A 116 14.08 -5.22 10.41
C TYR A 116 13.19 -4.56 11.46
N TYR A 117 13.14 -3.24 11.43
CA TYR A 117 12.06 -2.46 12.00
C TYR A 117 10.89 -2.49 11.02
N GLN A 118 9.77 -3.08 11.45
CA GLN A 118 8.53 -3.12 10.70
C GLN A 118 7.56 -2.09 11.27
N ALA A 119 7.05 -1.21 10.41
CA ALA A 119 5.92 -0.34 10.70
C ALA A 119 4.80 -0.61 9.69
N ILE A 120 3.58 -0.79 10.18
CA ILE A 120 2.38 -0.97 9.33
C ILE A 120 1.45 0.20 9.61
N PHE A 121 1.31 1.07 8.61
CA PHE A 121 0.47 2.27 8.68
C PHE A 121 -0.92 1.98 8.10
N PRO A 122 -1.98 2.65 8.57
CA PRO A 122 -3.32 2.48 8.00
C PRO A 122 -3.36 2.99 6.55
N ASP A 123 -3.67 2.10 5.60
CA ASP A 123 -3.92 2.48 4.21
C ASP A 123 -5.39 2.85 4.04
N ARG A 124 -5.66 4.14 3.84
CA ARG A 124 -7.03 4.67 3.77
C ARG A 124 -7.53 4.76 2.33
N ALA A 125 -8.84 4.63 2.16
CA ALA A 125 -9.52 4.97 0.92
C ALA A 125 -9.40 6.48 0.63
N VAL A 126 -8.30 6.91 -0.01
CA VAL A 126 -8.00 8.32 -0.25
C VAL A 126 -8.76 8.96 -1.43
N SER A 127 -9.47 8.15 -2.21
CA SER A 127 -10.14 8.60 -3.44
C SER A 127 -11.43 7.84 -3.72
N ARG A 128 -12.26 8.37 -4.62
CA ARG A 128 -13.49 7.69 -5.05
C ARG A 128 -13.16 6.50 -5.94
N ALA A 129 -12.11 6.60 -6.76
CA ALA A 129 -11.61 5.48 -7.56
C ALA A 129 -11.27 4.26 -6.69
N CYS A 130 -10.62 4.46 -5.53
CA CYS A 130 -10.33 3.38 -4.57
C CYS A 130 -11.61 2.66 -4.13
N VAL A 131 -12.60 3.42 -3.67
CA VAL A 131 -13.85 2.88 -3.15
C VAL A 131 -14.66 2.18 -4.24
N ASN A 132 -14.82 2.83 -5.40
CA ASN A 132 -15.65 2.33 -6.48
C ASN A 132 -15.09 1.02 -7.05
N CYS A 133 -13.78 0.96 -7.30
CA CYS A 133 -13.14 -0.26 -7.79
C CYS A 133 -13.32 -1.40 -6.79
N HIS A 134 -12.96 -1.22 -5.52
CA HIS A 134 -13.06 -2.28 -4.52
C HIS A 134 -14.51 -2.72 -4.25
N ASN A 135 -15.48 -1.81 -4.28
CA ASN A 135 -16.87 -2.18 -4.05
C ASN A 135 -17.52 -2.87 -5.27
N ALA A 136 -17.10 -2.53 -6.49
CA ALA A 136 -17.63 -3.11 -7.72
C ALA A 136 -16.91 -4.40 -8.17
N HIS A 137 -15.62 -4.55 -7.86
CA HIS A 137 -14.78 -5.64 -8.39
C HIS A 137 -15.33 -7.03 -8.07
N LYS A 138 -15.49 -7.91 -9.07
CA LYS A 138 -16.11 -9.24 -8.94
C LYS A 138 -15.47 -10.11 -7.83
N GLU A 139 -14.16 -10.07 -7.71
CA GLU A 139 -13.39 -10.86 -6.71
C GLU A 139 -13.32 -10.18 -5.34
N SER A 140 -13.99 -9.04 -5.14
CA SER A 140 -13.89 -8.31 -3.89
C SER A 140 -14.53 -9.04 -2.72
N PRO A 141 -13.76 -9.39 -1.67
CA PRO A 141 -14.31 -10.04 -0.47
C PRO A 141 -15.13 -9.07 0.39
N LYS A 142 -14.95 -7.75 0.24
CA LYS A 142 -15.64 -6.70 0.99
C LYS A 142 -16.01 -5.54 0.07
N ARG A 143 -17.30 -5.18 0.04
CA ARG A 143 -17.88 -4.25 -0.95
C ARG A 143 -18.59 -3.03 -0.37
N ASN A 144 -18.30 -2.69 0.88
CA ASN A 144 -18.94 -1.60 1.59
C ASN A 144 -17.93 -0.57 2.13
N PHE A 145 -16.78 -0.43 1.47
CA PHE A 145 -15.83 0.63 1.79
C PHE A 145 -16.45 2.00 1.54
N LYS A 146 -16.07 2.96 2.37
CA LYS A 146 -16.35 4.39 2.22
C LYS A 146 -15.04 5.16 2.15
N LEU A 147 -15.13 6.40 1.68
CA LEU A 147 -13.98 7.31 1.68
C LEU A 147 -13.44 7.44 3.11
N ASN A 148 -12.11 7.42 3.26
CA ASN A 148 -11.35 7.41 4.51
C ASN A 148 -11.42 6.15 5.39
N ASP A 149 -12.19 5.12 4.99
CA ASP A 149 -12.09 3.80 5.64
C ASP A 149 -10.66 3.27 5.54
N VAL A 150 -10.20 2.56 6.58
CA VAL A 150 -8.95 1.80 6.51
C VAL A 150 -9.20 0.56 5.67
N MET A 151 -8.61 0.52 4.47
CA MET A 151 -8.76 -0.57 3.52
C MET A 151 -7.73 -1.69 3.74
N GLY A 152 -6.62 -1.36 4.39
CA GLY A 152 -5.51 -2.26 4.63
C GLY A 152 -4.37 -1.55 5.36
N GLY A 153 -3.15 -2.00 5.09
CA GLY A 153 -1.95 -1.48 5.69
C GLY A 153 -0.85 -1.23 4.67
N LEU A 154 -0.09 -0.15 4.87
CA LEU A 154 1.17 0.13 4.20
C LEU A 154 2.30 -0.33 5.12
N GLU A 155 2.96 -1.42 4.75
CA GLU A 155 4.11 -1.96 5.45
C GLU A 155 5.38 -1.25 4.99
N ILE A 156 6.21 -0.85 5.94
CA ILE A 156 7.58 -0.38 5.72
C ILE A 156 8.53 -1.24 6.55
N LEU A 157 9.54 -1.79 5.90
CA LEU A 157 10.63 -2.55 6.53
C LEU A 157 11.93 -1.77 6.36
N ILE A 158 12.55 -1.41 7.48
CA ILE A 158 13.86 -0.74 7.51
C ILE A 158 14.84 -1.70 8.19
N PRO A 159 15.95 -2.11 7.53
CA PRO A 159 16.90 -3.02 8.15
C PRO A 159 17.55 -2.37 9.37
N LEU A 160 17.69 -3.18 10.42
CA LEU A 160 18.40 -2.85 11.64
C LEU A 160 19.86 -3.32 11.50
N ASN A 161 20.80 -2.43 11.81
CA ASN A 161 22.24 -2.71 11.84
C ASN A 161 22.75 -2.58 13.27
#